data_AF-A0A3D9AY86-F1
#
_entry.id   AF-A0A3D9AY86-F1
#
_cell.length_a   1.000
_cell.length_b   1.000
_cell.length_c   1.000
_cell.angle_alpha   90.00
_cell.angle_beta   90.00
_cell.angle_gamma   90.00
#
_symmetry.space_group_name_H-M   'P 1'
#
loop_
_entity.id
_entity.type
_entity.pdbx_description
1 polymer ?
#
loop_
_entity_poly.entity_id
_entity_poly.type
_entity_poly.pdbx_seq_one_letter_code
_entity_poly.pdbx_strand_id
1 'polypeptide(L)'
;MGYLHSYKYLLSLFLLSNLFYAQDQSEIDFLVKQINTIQLSGESDKVLEASQKLIKLSNASKNEKGLSYGNYYLASYYYDHAKFKQSINHAKEAQKYASYLETDQTHSANISSLLGGNYLLLELYTLSFKNYNKALEILKTKPNKTTKDSLTESSVYSHLSYIYQNINKPDSMHYFLQKEDTILRKIDLQDAYIQKGCSCLGFGNYYMNQNKTDSAQYYYNKSLDHFKDKIHPCKIESLIGLGNLFTVQKKYSEAQSFYDQALKSFDQHHFPDILSELYKKIAELKIAQGIATEAKQYQDLYLKTNKELDDRMKNERDFALNEVMKEEKVKHTLEAKKTQRTTLIIISLLVFITLIIIYLLKKSKSKNLKSIEIAQQLLKEKEITEQETHKLKQQVNEAFDEIIQLAKDNNPSFYTRFQEVYPKFQSKMLQLSESLKPSELTFAAYIYLGFTTKEIADCTFKAIKTIENNRYNFRKKIHLSPEKDLQIWLRNYIDSE
;
A
#
# COMPACT_ATOMS: atom_id res chain seq x y z
N MET A 1 25.79 -32.54 41.36
CA MET A 1 25.12 -33.53 40.49
C MET A 1 23.60 -33.31 40.29
N GLY A 2 23.01 -32.19 40.74
CA GLY A 2 21.54 -31.97 40.66
C GLY A 2 21.00 -31.28 39.41
N TYR A 3 21.84 -30.64 38.59
CA TYR A 3 21.38 -29.76 37.49
C TYR A 3 21.17 -30.46 36.13
N LEU A 4 21.67 -31.70 35.95
CA LEU A 4 21.48 -32.44 34.69
C LEU A 4 20.18 -33.27 34.63
N HIS A 5 19.48 -33.45 35.74
CA HIS A 5 18.20 -34.18 35.74
C HIS A 5 17.01 -33.31 35.33
N SER A 6 17.03 -31.99 35.59
CA SER A 6 15.87 -31.12 35.27
C SER A 6 15.64 -30.93 33.76
N TYR A 7 16.70 -30.91 32.94
CA TYR A 7 16.59 -30.75 31.49
C TYR A 7 15.94 -31.94 30.79
N LYS A 8 16.12 -33.18 31.30
CA LYS A 8 15.45 -34.37 30.74
C LYS A 8 13.94 -34.33 30.96
N TYR A 9 13.48 -33.85 32.12
CA TYR A 9 12.06 -33.70 32.40
C TYR A 9 11.43 -32.57 31.57
N LEU A 10 12.13 -31.44 31.40
CA LEU A 10 11.69 -30.34 30.54
C LEU A 10 11.59 -30.75 29.06
N LEU A 11 12.57 -31.51 28.55
CA LEU A 11 12.52 -32.05 27.19
C LEU A 11 11.39 -33.08 27.03
N SER A 12 11.17 -33.94 28.03
CA SER A 12 10.07 -34.91 28.00
C SER A 12 8.69 -34.25 28.10
N LEU A 13 8.54 -33.19 28.89
CA LEU A 13 7.31 -32.40 28.99
C LEU A 13 7.02 -31.66 27.68
N PHE A 14 8.06 -31.13 27.02
CA PHE A 14 7.93 -30.47 25.72
C PHE A 14 7.60 -31.47 24.59
N LEU A 15 8.16 -32.67 24.62
CA LEU A 15 7.81 -33.74 23.66
C LEU A 15 6.40 -34.28 23.90
N LEU A 16 5.99 -34.44 25.17
CA LEU A 16 4.63 -34.84 25.53
C LEU A 16 3.59 -33.79 25.13
N SER A 17 3.86 -32.49 25.34
CA SER A 17 2.93 -31.43 24.93
C SER A 17 2.75 -31.36 23.41
N ASN A 18 3.80 -31.65 22.63
CA ASN A 18 3.70 -31.72 21.18
C ASN A 18 2.92 -32.96 20.69
N LEU A 19 3.00 -34.09 21.41
CA LEU A 19 2.22 -35.28 21.10
C LEU A 19 0.73 -35.08 21.36
N PHE A 20 0.35 -34.44 22.48
CA PHE A 20 -1.05 -34.11 22.77
C PHE A 20 -1.62 -33.13 21.73
N TYR A 21 -0.86 -32.08 21.36
CA TYR A 21 -1.30 -31.12 20.34
C TYR A 21 -1.47 -31.77 18.95
N ALA A 22 -0.58 -32.69 18.57
CA ALA A 22 -0.68 -33.42 17.30
C ALA A 22 -1.89 -34.38 17.27
N GLN A 23 -2.21 -35.02 18.40
CA GLN A 23 -3.37 -35.89 18.54
C GLN A 23 -4.68 -35.11 18.42
N ASP A 24 -4.79 -33.95 19.08
CA ASP A 24 -5.96 -33.06 19.00
C ASP A 24 -6.20 -32.56 17.56
N GLN A 25 -5.14 -32.18 16.84
CA GLN A 25 -5.24 -31.74 15.44
C GLN A 25 -5.77 -32.84 14.51
N SER A 26 -5.30 -34.09 14.70
CA SER A 26 -5.77 -35.23 13.92
C SER A 26 -7.25 -35.55 14.18
N GLU A 27 -7.70 -35.43 15.43
CA GLU A 27 -9.12 -35.63 15.78
C GLU A 27 -10.01 -34.53 15.19
N ILE A 28 -9.56 -33.27 15.24
CA ILE A 28 -10.26 -32.13 14.62
C ILE A 28 -10.41 -32.32 13.11
N ASP A 29 -9.34 -32.71 12.42
CA ASP A 29 -9.37 -32.93 10.98
C ASP A 29 -10.30 -34.08 10.59
N PHE A 30 -10.31 -35.15 11.40
CA PHE A 30 -11.24 -36.26 11.24
C PHE A 30 -12.69 -35.82 11.43
N LEU A 31 -12.99 -35.06 12.50
CA LEU A 31 -14.35 -34.56 12.77
C LEU A 31 -14.84 -33.63 11.67
N VAL A 32 -14.01 -32.72 11.16
CA VAL A 32 -14.37 -31.85 10.03
C VAL A 32 -14.77 -32.67 8.81
N LYS A 33 -13.98 -33.69 8.46
CA LYS A 33 -14.29 -34.59 7.34
C LYS A 33 -15.58 -35.38 7.57
N GLN A 34 -15.76 -35.91 8.78
CA GLN A 34 -16.95 -36.66 9.16
C GLN A 34 -18.22 -35.80 9.06
N ILE A 35 -18.21 -34.58 9.59
CA ILE A 35 -19.35 -33.66 9.53
C ILE A 35 -19.71 -33.35 8.08
N ASN A 36 -18.71 -33.12 7.22
CA ASN A 36 -18.94 -32.91 5.79
C ASN A 36 -19.67 -34.10 5.14
N THR A 37 -19.30 -35.33 5.48
CA THR A 37 -19.98 -36.54 4.99
C THR A 37 -21.41 -36.64 5.52
N ILE A 38 -21.63 -36.35 6.80
CA ILE A 38 -22.97 -36.34 7.42
C ILE A 38 -23.86 -35.31 6.72
N GLN A 39 -23.34 -34.09 6.48
CA GLN A 39 -24.09 -33.04 5.79
C GLN A 39 -24.51 -33.47 4.38
N LEU A 40 -23.61 -34.08 3.62
CA LEU A 40 -23.91 -34.60 2.28
C LEU A 40 -24.92 -35.76 2.28
N SER A 41 -25.06 -36.47 3.40
CA SER A 41 -26.07 -37.53 3.57
C SER A 41 -27.47 -37.01 3.94
N GLY A 42 -27.59 -35.73 4.32
CA GLY A 42 -28.86 -35.10 4.72
C GLY A 42 -29.25 -35.33 6.18
N GLU A 43 -28.38 -35.96 6.99
CA GLU A 43 -28.64 -36.26 8.41
C GLU A 43 -28.41 -35.03 9.31
N SER A 44 -29.30 -34.03 9.19
CA SER A 44 -29.09 -32.68 9.77
C SER A 44 -28.91 -32.66 11.29
N ASP A 45 -29.62 -33.51 12.03
CA ASP A 45 -29.48 -33.58 13.51
C ASP A 45 -28.08 -34.04 13.95
N LYS A 46 -27.46 -34.96 13.20
CA LYS A 46 -26.09 -35.40 13.48
C LYS A 46 -25.06 -34.30 13.18
N VAL A 47 -25.35 -33.40 12.23
CA VAL A 47 -24.51 -32.23 11.96
C VAL A 47 -24.47 -31.31 13.18
N LEU A 48 -25.61 -31.06 13.82
CA LEU A 48 -25.68 -30.21 15.01
C LEU A 48 -24.79 -30.74 16.14
N GLU A 49 -24.99 -32.01 16.52
CA GLU A 49 -24.26 -32.64 17.62
C GLU A 49 -22.74 -32.69 17.34
N ALA A 50 -22.35 -33.11 16.14
CA ALA A 50 -20.95 -33.22 15.76
C ALA A 50 -20.27 -31.83 15.67
N SER A 51 -20.98 -30.80 15.23
CA SER A 51 -20.46 -29.42 15.19
C SER A 51 -20.25 -28.86 16.59
N GLN A 52 -21.17 -29.11 17.52
CA GLN A 52 -21.01 -28.71 18.93
C GLN A 52 -19.82 -29.43 19.57
N LYS A 53 -19.65 -30.72 19.30
CA LYS A 53 -18.48 -31.49 19.75
C LYS A 53 -17.17 -30.90 19.20
N LEU A 54 -17.13 -30.57 17.90
CA LEU A 54 -15.97 -29.96 17.25
C LEU A 54 -15.60 -28.62 17.89
N ILE A 55 -16.57 -27.73 18.13
CA ILE A 55 -16.32 -26.44 18.81
C ILE A 55 -15.78 -26.66 20.22
N LYS A 56 -16.38 -27.58 20.99
CA LYS A 56 -15.95 -27.88 22.36
C LYS A 56 -14.49 -28.36 22.40
N LEU A 57 -14.12 -29.30 21.52
CA LEU A 57 -12.76 -29.80 21.41
C LEU A 57 -11.78 -28.68 20.98
N SER A 58 -12.17 -27.89 20.00
CA SER A 58 -11.34 -26.83 19.43
C SER A 58 -11.14 -25.65 20.37
N ASN A 59 -12.09 -25.37 21.27
CA ASN A 59 -11.93 -24.36 22.31
C ASN A 59 -10.85 -24.75 23.33
N ALA A 60 -10.74 -26.02 23.68
CA ALA A 60 -9.73 -26.50 24.63
C ALA A 60 -8.31 -26.34 24.08
N SER A 61 -8.12 -26.59 22.79
CA SER A 61 -6.83 -26.48 22.08
C SER A 61 -6.59 -25.13 21.39
N LYS A 62 -7.55 -24.19 21.47
CA LYS A 62 -7.55 -22.90 20.74
C LYS A 62 -7.33 -23.07 19.23
N ASN A 63 -7.89 -24.13 18.65
CA ASN A 63 -7.69 -24.49 17.26
C ASN A 63 -8.59 -23.66 16.32
N GLU A 64 -8.01 -22.72 15.59
CA GLU A 64 -8.75 -21.83 14.69
C GLU A 64 -9.51 -22.57 13.58
N LYS A 65 -8.93 -23.64 13.02
CA LYS A 65 -9.56 -24.47 11.99
C LYS A 65 -10.85 -25.09 12.51
N GLY A 66 -10.76 -25.81 13.62
CA GLY A 66 -11.92 -26.50 14.20
C GLY A 66 -12.98 -25.52 14.70
N LEU A 67 -12.60 -24.36 15.25
CA LEU A 67 -13.54 -23.32 15.64
C LEU A 67 -14.24 -22.69 14.43
N SER A 68 -13.52 -22.43 13.34
CA SER A 68 -14.10 -21.88 12.11
C SER A 68 -15.04 -22.89 11.44
N TYR A 69 -14.61 -24.13 11.24
CA TYR A 69 -15.46 -25.18 10.65
C TYR A 69 -16.66 -25.51 11.52
N GLY A 70 -16.48 -25.64 12.84
CA GLY A 70 -17.58 -25.93 13.75
C GLY A 70 -18.67 -24.87 13.72
N ASN A 71 -18.29 -23.58 13.71
CA ASN A 71 -19.25 -22.50 13.55
C ASN A 71 -19.87 -22.47 12.14
N TYR A 72 -19.12 -22.74 11.08
CA TYR A 72 -19.67 -22.85 9.73
C TYR A 72 -20.73 -23.95 9.62
N TYR A 73 -20.49 -25.13 10.19
CA TYR A 73 -21.46 -26.23 10.14
C TYR A 73 -22.69 -25.96 11.00
N LEU A 74 -22.54 -25.32 12.17
CA LEU A 74 -23.70 -24.80 12.92
C LEU A 74 -24.48 -23.77 12.10
N ALA A 75 -23.79 -22.87 11.41
CA ALA A 75 -24.43 -21.90 10.55
C ALA A 75 -25.21 -22.56 9.43
N SER A 76 -24.64 -23.59 8.79
CA SER A 76 -25.32 -24.37 7.75
C SER A 76 -26.55 -25.08 8.30
N TYR A 77 -26.44 -25.73 9.47
CA TYR A 77 -27.57 -26.37 10.13
C TYR A 77 -28.72 -25.38 10.37
N TYR A 78 -28.41 -24.20 10.93
CA TYR A 78 -29.44 -23.19 11.17
C TYR A 78 -30.01 -22.58 9.88
N TYR A 79 -29.21 -22.49 8.83
CA TYR A 79 -29.66 -22.06 7.51
C TYR A 79 -30.70 -23.03 6.94
N ASP A 80 -30.41 -24.33 6.98
CA ASP A 80 -31.31 -25.38 6.49
C ASP A 80 -32.64 -25.44 7.27
N HIS A 81 -32.65 -24.94 8.50
CA HIS A 81 -33.84 -24.85 9.36
C HIS A 81 -34.51 -23.46 9.36
N ALA A 82 -34.15 -22.58 8.41
CA ALA A 82 -34.67 -21.21 8.29
C ALA A 82 -34.53 -20.37 9.59
N LYS A 83 -33.49 -20.63 10.38
CA LYS A 83 -33.10 -19.90 11.59
C LYS A 83 -31.96 -18.92 11.26
N PHE A 84 -32.26 -17.93 10.42
CA PHE A 84 -31.26 -17.08 9.76
C PHE A 84 -30.43 -16.25 10.74
N LYS A 85 -31.01 -15.74 11.83
CA LYS A 85 -30.30 -15.03 12.89
C LYS A 85 -29.19 -15.88 13.50
N GLN A 86 -29.49 -17.12 13.88
CA GLN A 86 -28.49 -18.03 14.40
C GLN A 86 -27.44 -18.37 13.33
N SER A 87 -27.89 -18.62 12.09
CA SER A 87 -26.98 -18.92 10.98
C SER A 87 -26.00 -17.80 10.71
N ILE A 88 -26.47 -16.56 10.55
CA ILE A 88 -25.65 -15.36 10.33
C ILE A 88 -24.66 -15.17 11.48
N ASN A 89 -25.10 -15.31 12.73
CA ASN A 89 -24.21 -15.19 13.88
C ASN A 89 -23.07 -16.20 13.83
N HIS A 90 -23.37 -17.48 13.65
CA HIS A 90 -22.35 -18.52 13.56
C HIS A 90 -21.45 -18.37 12.34
N ALA A 91 -21.99 -17.96 11.18
CA ALA A 91 -21.19 -17.69 10.01
C ALA A 91 -20.21 -16.52 10.25
N LYS A 92 -20.65 -15.46 10.96
CA LYS A 92 -19.78 -14.36 11.38
C LYS A 92 -18.74 -14.79 12.42
N GLU A 93 -19.08 -15.66 13.37
CA GLU A 93 -18.09 -16.25 14.28
C GLU A 93 -17.02 -17.04 13.50
N ALA A 94 -17.43 -17.82 12.50
CA ALA A 94 -16.49 -18.54 11.64
C ALA A 94 -15.53 -17.61 10.88
N GLN A 95 -15.98 -16.39 10.52
CA GLN A 95 -15.17 -15.37 9.85
C GLN A 95 -14.11 -14.70 10.74
N LYS A 96 -14.21 -14.80 12.07
CA LYS A 96 -13.25 -14.14 12.99
C LYS A 96 -11.83 -14.72 12.88
N TYR A 97 -11.71 -15.96 12.45
CA TYR A 97 -10.44 -16.70 12.33
C TYR A 97 -9.71 -16.35 11.03
N ALA A 98 -9.46 -15.05 10.80
CA ALA A 98 -8.95 -14.52 9.53
C ALA A 98 -7.61 -15.15 9.10
N SER A 99 -6.68 -15.33 10.04
CA SER A 99 -5.36 -15.94 9.78
C SER A 99 -5.49 -17.36 9.23
N TYR A 100 -6.36 -18.19 9.81
CA TYR A 100 -6.67 -19.50 9.24
C TYR A 100 -7.34 -19.41 7.86
N LEU A 101 -8.29 -18.50 7.68
CA LEU A 101 -9.05 -18.36 6.44
C LEU A 101 -8.21 -17.89 5.24
N GLU A 102 -7.06 -17.24 5.49
CA GLU A 102 -6.07 -16.96 4.44
C GLU A 102 -5.43 -18.25 3.89
N THR A 103 -5.33 -19.29 4.72
CA THR A 103 -4.77 -20.60 4.32
C THR A 103 -5.79 -21.51 3.64
N ASP A 104 -7.06 -21.45 4.06
CA ASP A 104 -8.16 -22.24 3.51
C ASP A 104 -9.16 -21.35 2.78
N GLN A 105 -8.77 -20.90 1.59
CA GLN A 105 -9.57 -20.03 0.74
C GLN A 105 -10.92 -20.65 0.34
N THR A 106 -10.99 -21.99 0.20
CA THR A 106 -12.22 -22.70 -0.12
C THR A 106 -13.24 -22.55 1.02
N HIS A 107 -12.78 -22.76 2.25
CA HIS A 107 -13.61 -22.56 3.43
C HIS A 107 -14.05 -21.09 3.58
N SER A 108 -13.13 -20.15 3.37
CA SER A 108 -13.43 -18.71 3.38
C SER A 108 -14.52 -18.32 2.35
N ALA A 109 -14.44 -18.88 1.14
CA ALA A 109 -15.45 -18.70 0.11
C ALA A 109 -16.79 -19.34 0.49
N ASN A 110 -16.78 -20.52 1.11
CA ASN A 110 -18.00 -21.19 1.57
C ASN A 110 -18.74 -20.40 2.66
N ILE A 111 -18.02 -19.81 3.62
CA ILE A 111 -18.64 -18.96 4.64
C ILE A 111 -19.27 -17.72 4.00
N SER A 112 -18.56 -17.11 3.04
CA SER A 112 -19.09 -15.96 2.29
C SER A 112 -20.33 -16.35 1.47
N SER A 113 -20.31 -17.50 0.80
CA SER A 113 -21.46 -18.04 0.08
C SER A 113 -22.66 -18.30 0.99
N LEU A 114 -22.43 -18.89 2.18
CA LEU A 114 -23.49 -19.16 3.16
C LEU A 114 -24.14 -17.88 3.69
N LEU A 115 -23.35 -16.83 3.96
CA LEU A 115 -23.91 -15.51 4.29
C LEU A 115 -24.70 -14.94 3.12
N GLY A 116 -24.20 -15.10 1.90
CA GLY A 116 -24.93 -14.76 0.67
C GLY A 116 -26.30 -15.44 0.60
N GLY A 117 -26.37 -16.73 0.92
CA GLY A 117 -27.60 -17.52 0.99
C GLY A 117 -28.56 -17.02 2.05
N ASN A 118 -28.07 -16.75 3.26
CA ASN A 118 -28.89 -16.18 4.33
C ASN A 118 -29.54 -14.86 3.91
N TYR A 119 -28.74 -13.93 3.37
CA TYR A 119 -29.26 -12.66 2.90
C TYR A 119 -30.17 -12.81 1.68
N LEU A 120 -29.96 -13.83 0.84
CA LEU A 120 -30.82 -14.13 -0.29
C LEU A 120 -32.23 -14.53 0.17
N LEU A 121 -32.32 -15.50 1.08
CA LEU A 121 -33.60 -15.95 1.62
C LEU A 121 -34.30 -14.85 2.42
N LEU A 122 -33.56 -13.89 2.98
CA LEU A 122 -34.12 -12.68 3.59
C LEU A 122 -34.48 -11.59 2.58
N GLU A 123 -34.34 -11.81 1.27
CA GLU A 123 -34.57 -10.83 0.19
C GLU A 123 -33.68 -9.57 0.30
N LEU A 124 -32.57 -9.65 1.03
CA LEU A 124 -31.58 -8.58 1.17
C LEU A 124 -30.56 -8.67 0.02
N TYR A 125 -31.05 -8.50 -1.21
CA TYR A 125 -30.30 -8.80 -2.44
C TYR A 125 -28.95 -8.07 -2.55
N THR A 126 -28.85 -6.82 -2.09
CA THR A 126 -27.57 -6.08 -2.09
C THR A 126 -26.52 -6.75 -1.20
N LEU A 127 -26.91 -7.20 0.00
CA LEU A 127 -26.02 -7.90 0.92
C LEU A 127 -25.67 -9.29 0.41
N SER A 128 -26.65 -9.97 -0.18
CA SER A 128 -26.45 -11.27 -0.83
C SER A 128 -25.42 -11.18 -1.96
N PHE A 129 -25.62 -10.25 -2.89
CA PHE A 129 -24.72 -9.99 -4.02
C PHE A 129 -23.29 -9.64 -3.56
N LYS A 130 -23.15 -8.80 -2.54
CA LYS A 130 -21.85 -8.44 -1.93
C LYS A 130 -21.10 -9.68 -1.42
N ASN A 131 -21.78 -10.60 -0.74
CA ASN A 131 -21.17 -11.80 -0.18
C ASN A 131 -20.86 -12.86 -1.25
N TYR A 132 -21.72 -13.02 -2.25
CA TYR A 132 -21.45 -13.87 -3.40
C TYR A 132 -20.25 -13.38 -4.22
N ASN A 133 -20.14 -12.08 -4.49
CA ASN A 133 -18.96 -11.54 -5.16
C ASN A 133 -17.69 -11.73 -4.35
N LYS A 134 -17.76 -11.58 -3.02
CA LYS A 134 -16.62 -11.89 -2.14
C LYS A 134 -16.19 -13.35 -2.28
N ALA A 135 -17.13 -14.30 -2.31
CA ALA A 135 -16.82 -15.71 -2.53
C ALA A 135 -16.14 -15.94 -3.90
N LEU A 136 -16.66 -15.34 -4.97
CA LEU A 136 -16.07 -15.43 -6.31
C LEU A 136 -14.68 -14.80 -6.37
N GLU A 137 -14.46 -13.65 -5.71
CA GLU A 137 -13.16 -12.97 -5.67
C GLU A 137 -12.11 -13.84 -4.97
N ILE A 138 -12.45 -14.43 -3.82
CA ILE A 138 -11.57 -15.36 -3.10
C ILE A 138 -11.17 -16.51 -4.03
N LEU A 139 -12.15 -17.18 -4.65
CA LEU A 139 -11.89 -18.33 -5.52
C LEU A 139 -11.15 -17.95 -6.82
N LYS A 140 -11.34 -16.73 -7.33
CA LYS A 140 -10.63 -16.22 -8.52
C LYS A 140 -9.12 -16.11 -8.31
N THR A 141 -8.69 -15.79 -7.10
CA THR A 141 -7.24 -15.65 -6.77
C THR A 141 -6.52 -16.97 -6.59
N LYS A 142 -7.24 -18.10 -6.54
CA LYS A 142 -6.67 -19.42 -6.27
C LYS A 142 -6.08 -20.05 -7.54
N PRO A 143 -4.77 -20.39 -7.57
CA PRO A 143 -4.09 -20.87 -8.80
C PRO A 143 -4.45 -22.30 -9.22
N ASN A 144 -5.04 -23.13 -8.33
CA ASN A 144 -5.50 -24.48 -8.63
C ASN A 144 -6.86 -24.74 -7.97
N LYS A 145 -7.95 -24.65 -8.74
CA LYS A 145 -9.30 -24.91 -8.25
C LYS A 145 -9.58 -26.41 -8.15
N THR A 146 -9.98 -26.85 -6.97
CA THR A 146 -10.49 -28.20 -6.71
C THR A 146 -11.92 -28.35 -7.21
N THR A 147 -12.44 -29.59 -7.24
CA THR A 147 -13.87 -29.84 -7.49
C THR A 147 -14.75 -29.08 -6.49
N LYS A 148 -14.36 -29.03 -5.21
CA LYS A 148 -15.09 -28.30 -4.17
C LYS A 148 -15.16 -26.80 -4.47
N ASP A 149 -14.04 -26.20 -4.90
CA ASP A 149 -14.03 -24.79 -5.31
C ASP A 149 -14.99 -24.53 -6.48
N SER A 150 -15.00 -25.45 -7.44
CA SER A 150 -15.85 -25.36 -8.64
C SER A 150 -17.33 -25.51 -8.28
N LEU A 151 -17.67 -26.42 -7.36
CA LEU A 151 -19.04 -26.57 -6.83
C LEU A 151 -19.49 -25.36 -6.02
N THR A 152 -18.59 -24.75 -5.24
CA THR A 152 -18.88 -23.50 -4.55
C THR A 152 -19.16 -22.38 -5.55
N GLU A 153 -18.31 -22.23 -6.57
CA GLU A 153 -18.49 -21.23 -7.62
C GLU A 153 -19.79 -21.45 -8.41
N SER A 154 -20.11 -22.69 -8.77
CA SER A 154 -21.37 -23.01 -9.47
C SER A 154 -22.59 -22.67 -8.61
N SER A 155 -22.56 -23.01 -7.31
CA SER A 155 -23.64 -22.69 -6.38
C SER A 155 -23.84 -21.19 -6.24
N VAL A 156 -22.74 -20.41 -6.22
CA VAL A 156 -22.82 -18.94 -6.21
C VAL A 156 -23.49 -18.40 -7.49
N TYR A 157 -23.13 -18.92 -8.66
CA TYR A 157 -23.80 -18.52 -9.92
C TYR A 157 -25.28 -18.92 -9.95
N SER A 158 -25.63 -20.09 -9.42
CA SER A 158 -27.02 -20.53 -9.22
C SER A 158 -27.81 -19.48 -8.42
N HIS A 159 -27.29 -19.08 -7.26
CA HIS A 159 -27.94 -18.07 -6.43
C HIS A 159 -28.00 -16.69 -7.07
N LEU A 160 -26.97 -16.28 -7.79
CA LEU A 160 -26.99 -15.03 -8.56
C LEU A 160 -28.08 -15.08 -9.65
N SER A 161 -28.22 -16.20 -10.35
CA SER A 161 -29.30 -16.39 -11.33
C SER A 161 -30.68 -16.25 -10.69
N TYR A 162 -30.86 -16.79 -9.49
CA TYR A 162 -32.10 -16.69 -8.73
C TYR A 162 -32.41 -15.25 -8.28
N ILE A 163 -31.39 -14.48 -7.85
CA ILE A 163 -31.54 -13.04 -7.59
C ILE A 163 -32.07 -12.33 -8.84
N TYR A 164 -31.42 -12.55 -9.99
CA TYR A 164 -31.80 -11.90 -11.25
C TYR A 164 -33.17 -12.36 -11.78
N GLN A 165 -33.60 -13.59 -11.47
CA GLN A 165 -34.97 -14.03 -11.68
C GLN A 165 -35.94 -13.17 -10.87
N ASN A 166 -35.70 -13.01 -9.57
CA ASN A 166 -36.61 -12.28 -8.66
C ASN A 166 -36.69 -10.77 -8.96
N ILE A 167 -35.62 -10.16 -9.49
CA ILE A 167 -35.63 -8.75 -9.93
C ILE A 167 -36.00 -8.58 -11.42
N ASN A 168 -36.52 -9.64 -12.06
CA ASN A 168 -37.00 -9.65 -13.43
C ASN A 168 -35.97 -9.16 -14.48
N LYS A 169 -34.76 -9.73 -14.42
CA LYS A 169 -33.65 -9.48 -15.35
C LYS A 169 -33.26 -10.78 -16.08
N PRO A 170 -34.04 -11.20 -17.10
CA PRO A 170 -33.86 -12.51 -17.74
C PRO A 170 -32.50 -12.70 -18.41
N ASP A 171 -31.92 -11.65 -19.01
CA ASP A 171 -30.60 -11.74 -19.65
C ASP A 171 -29.49 -12.04 -18.62
N SER A 172 -29.54 -11.39 -17.46
CA SER A 172 -28.59 -11.62 -16.36
C SER A 172 -28.81 -12.98 -15.71
N MET A 173 -30.07 -13.38 -15.50
CA MET A 173 -30.42 -14.73 -15.04
C MET A 173 -29.80 -15.79 -15.97
N HIS A 174 -30.00 -15.67 -17.28
CA HIS A 174 -29.47 -16.60 -18.26
C HIS A 174 -27.94 -16.62 -18.28
N TYR A 175 -27.31 -15.45 -18.21
CA TYR A 175 -25.85 -15.34 -18.13
C TYR A 175 -25.27 -16.17 -16.98
N PHE A 176 -25.85 -16.06 -15.78
CA PHE A 176 -25.37 -16.81 -14.62
C PHE A 176 -25.68 -18.31 -14.69
N LEU A 177 -26.84 -18.70 -15.24
CA LEU A 177 -27.14 -20.11 -15.54
C LEU A 177 -26.12 -20.71 -16.52
N GLN A 178 -25.72 -19.97 -17.55
CA GLN A 178 -24.69 -20.43 -18.50
C GLN A 178 -23.31 -20.57 -17.83
N LYS A 179 -22.96 -19.64 -16.93
CA LYS A 179 -21.71 -19.72 -16.15
C LYS A 179 -21.68 -20.95 -15.25
N GLU A 180 -22.77 -21.20 -14.55
CA GLU A 180 -22.97 -22.40 -13.74
C GLU A 180 -22.84 -23.67 -14.58
N ASP A 181 -23.60 -23.79 -15.68
CA ASP A 181 -23.59 -24.96 -16.56
C ASP A 181 -22.19 -25.24 -17.15
N THR A 182 -21.46 -24.19 -17.52
CA THR A 182 -20.08 -24.32 -18.02
C THR A 182 -19.15 -25.00 -17.01
N ILE A 183 -19.38 -24.77 -15.71
CA ILE A 183 -18.63 -25.42 -14.64
C ILE A 183 -19.12 -26.86 -14.45
N LEU A 184 -20.44 -27.04 -14.30
CA LEU A 184 -21.03 -28.34 -13.98
C LEU A 184 -20.82 -29.40 -15.05
N ARG A 185 -20.67 -29.01 -16.34
CA ARG A 185 -20.33 -29.94 -17.43
C ARG A 185 -18.97 -30.62 -17.27
N LYS A 186 -18.05 -30.02 -16.50
CA LYS A 186 -16.69 -30.53 -16.27
C LYS A 186 -16.58 -31.40 -15.03
N ILE A 187 -17.66 -31.52 -14.26
CA ILE A 187 -17.69 -32.26 -13.00
C ILE A 187 -18.52 -33.52 -13.19
N ASP A 188 -18.07 -34.63 -12.62
CA ASP A 188 -18.80 -35.90 -12.67
C ASP A 188 -20.16 -35.80 -11.97
N LEU A 189 -21.13 -36.59 -12.45
CA LEU A 189 -22.50 -36.54 -11.93
C LEU A 189 -22.58 -36.90 -10.43
N GLN A 190 -21.78 -37.87 -9.99
CA GLN A 190 -21.78 -38.33 -8.60
C GLN A 190 -21.43 -37.19 -7.63
N ASP A 191 -20.54 -36.29 -8.04
CA ASP A 191 -20.05 -35.18 -7.21
C ASP A 191 -20.94 -33.94 -7.27
N ALA A 192 -21.86 -33.85 -8.23
CA ALA A 192 -22.60 -32.63 -8.54
C ALA A 192 -24.10 -32.83 -8.80
N TYR A 193 -24.71 -33.94 -8.36
CA TYR A 193 -26.10 -34.25 -8.71
C TYR A 193 -27.09 -33.18 -8.22
N ILE A 194 -26.85 -32.60 -7.03
CA ILE A 194 -27.69 -31.52 -6.47
C ILE A 194 -27.60 -30.29 -7.36
N GLN A 195 -26.38 -29.82 -7.63
CA GLN A 195 -26.14 -28.62 -8.44
C GLN A 195 -26.68 -28.79 -9.86
N LYS A 196 -26.48 -29.95 -10.48
CA LYS A 196 -27.02 -30.24 -11.83
C LYS A 196 -28.55 -30.26 -11.84
N GLY A 197 -29.17 -30.85 -10.82
CA GLY A 197 -30.63 -30.85 -10.66
C GLY A 197 -31.20 -29.43 -10.48
N CYS A 198 -30.63 -28.64 -9.58
CA CYS A 198 -31.07 -27.26 -9.35
C CYS A 198 -30.78 -26.33 -10.54
N SER A 199 -29.67 -26.52 -11.25
CA SER A 199 -29.37 -25.79 -12.49
C SER A 199 -30.43 -26.07 -13.57
N CYS A 200 -30.87 -27.33 -13.71
CA CYS A 200 -31.97 -27.69 -14.62
C CYS A 200 -33.29 -27.00 -14.21
N LEU A 201 -33.62 -26.93 -12.91
CA LEU A 201 -34.76 -26.14 -12.43
C LEU A 201 -34.63 -24.66 -12.85
N GLY A 202 -33.45 -24.06 -12.68
CA GLY A 202 -33.16 -22.69 -13.09
C GLY A 202 -33.40 -22.43 -14.58
N PHE A 203 -32.94 -23.34 -15.46
CA PHE A 203 -33.27 -23.28 -16.89
C PHE A 203 -34.77 -23.47 -17.15
N GLY A 204 -35.44 -24.38 -16.45
CA GLY A 204 -36.88 -24.58 -16.53
C GLY A 204 -37.66 -23.29 -16.25
N ASN A 205 -37.33 -22.62 -15.14
CA ASN A 205 -37.90 -21.34 -14.74
C ASN A 205 -37.62 -20.25 -15.79
N TYR A 206 -36.38 -20.17 -16.29
CA TYR A 206 -36.01 -19.22 -17.34
C TYR A 206 -36.88 -19.40 -18.59
N TYR A 207 -36.99 -20.62 -19.11
CA TYR A 207 -37.79 -20.88 -20.31
C TYR A 207 -39.29 -20.68 -20.08
N MET A 208 -39.79 -21.00 -18.88
CA MET A 208 -41.18 -20.74 -18.50
C MET A 208 -41.49 -19.23 -18.53
N ASN A 209 -40.61 -18.39 -17.98
CA ASN A 209 -40.76 -16.92 -18.02
C ASN A 209 -40.73 -16.36 -19.46
N GLN A 210 -40.04 -17.04 -20.37
CA GLN A 210 -40.03 -16.69 -21.80
C GLN A 210 -41.20 -17.31 -22.58
N ASN A 211 -42.17 -17.94 -21.90
CA ASN A 211 -43.30 -18.67 -22.51
C ASN A 211 -42.88 -19.81 -23.45
N LYS A 212 -41.66 -20.35 -23.29
CA LYS A 212 -41.13 -21.49 -24.07
C LYS A 212 -41.42 -22.80 -23.34
N THR A 213 -42.67 -23.21 -23.37
CA THR A 213 -43.20 -24.34 -22.58
C THR A 213 -42.51 -25.67 -22.88
N ASP A 214 -42.22 -26.00 -24.13
CA ASP A 214 -41.51 -27.26 -24.47
C ASP A 214 -40.11 -27.34 -23.83
N SER A 215 -39.37 -26.24 -23.87
CA SER A 215 -38.05 -26.16 -23.23
C SER A 215 -38.17 -26.21 -21.71
N ALA A 216 -39.14 -25.49 -21.14
CA ALA A 216 -39.38 -25.51 -19.70
C ALA A 216 -39.69 -26.93 -19.20
N GLN A 217 -40.59 -27.64 -19.89
CA GLN A 217 -40.95 -29.03 -19.56
C GLN A 217 -39.75 -29.97 -19.63
N TYR A 218 -38.93 -29.86 -20.69
CA TYR A 218 -37.70 -30.65 -20.82
C TYR A 218 -36.78 -30.47 -19.60
N TYR A 219 -36.53 -29.22 -19.21
CA TYR A 219 -35.61 -28.92 -18.11
C TYR A 219 -36.18 -29.29 -16.72
N TYR A 220 -37.48 -29.10 -16.49
CA TYR A 220 -38.10 -29.56 -15.25
C TYR A 220 -38.01 -31.09 -15.12
N ASN A 221 -38.33 -31.84 -16.17
CA ASN A 221 -38.20 -33.31 -16.15
C ASN A 221 -36.74 -33.74 -15.89
N LYS A 222 -35.78 -33.08 -16.55
CA LYS A 222 -34.35 -33.34 -16.32
C LYS A 222 -33.92 -33.04 -14.88
N SER A 223 -34.51 -32.03 -14.25
CA SER A 223 -34.29 -31.76 -12.82
C SER A 223 -34.80 -32.91 -11.95
N LEU A 224 -36.01 -33.42 -12.22
CA LEU A 224 -36.58 -34.57 -11.50
C LEU A 224 -35.70 -35.82 -11.62
N ASP A 225 -35.16 -36.10 -12.82
CA ASP A 225 -34.28 -37.24 -13.08
C ASP A 225 -33.00 -37.23 -12.23
N HIS A 226 -32.49 -36.04 -11.89
CA HIS A 226 -31.31 -35.88 -11.03
C HIS A 226 -31.58 -36.25 -9.57
N PHE A 227 -32.81 -36.06 -9.09
CA PHE A 227 -33.16 -36.33 -7.70
C PHE A 227 -33.73 -37.73 -7.47
N LYS A 228 -34.27 -38.40 -8.50
CA LYS A 228 -34.88 -39.75 -8.39
C LYS A 228 -35.81 -39.83 -7.16
N ASP A 229 -35.54 -40.73 -6.22
CA ASP A 229 -36.33 -40.92 -4.98
C ASP A 229 -35.94 -39.99 -3.84
N LYS A 230 -34.87 -39.20 -3.98
CA LYS A 230 -34.43 -38.25 -2.96
C LYS A 230 -35.38 -37.06 -2.90
N ILE A 231 -35.73 -36.64 -1.69
CA ILE A 231 -36.48 -35.42 -1.44
C ILE A 231 -35.49 -34.25 -1.40
N HIS A 232 -35.76 -33.21 -2.19
CA HIS A 232 -34.95 -32.00 -2.25
C HIS A 232 -35.83 -30.81 -2.68
N PRO A 233 -35.61 -29.60 -2.15
CA PRO A 233 -36.36 -28.40 -2.54
C PRO A 233 -36.49 -28.22 -4.06
N CYS A 234 -35.39 -28.29 -4.81
CA CYS A 234 -35.40 -28.17 -6.27
C CYS A 234 -36.27 -29.21 -6.99
N LYS A 235 -36.48 -30.41 -6.41
CA LYS A 235 -37.40 -31.42 -6.96
C LYS A 235 -38.85 -30.98 -6.78
N ILE A 236 -39.18 -30.49 -5.59
CA ILE A 236 -40.53 -29.97 -5.25
C ILE A 236 -40.86 -28.78 -6.14
N GLU A 237 -39.94 -27.83 -6.27
CA GLU A 237 -40.12 -26.67 -7.14
C GLU A 237 -40.23 -27.05 -8.64
N SER A 238 -39.54 -28.10 -9.09
CA SER A 238 -39.70 -28.61 -10.46
C SER A 238 -41.08 -29.22 -10.70
N LEU A 239 -41.64 -29.93 -9.70
CA LEU A 239 -43.02 -30.42 -9.76
C LEU A 239 -44.01 -29.26 -9.80
N ILE A 240 -43.80 -28.22 -8.99
CA ILE A 240 -44.59 -26.98 -9.03
C ILE A 240 -44.48 -26.31 -10.41
N GLY A 241 -43.27 -26.24 -10.98
CA GLY A 241 -43.00 -25.71 -12.32
C GLY A 241 -43.78 -26.44 -13.41
N LEU A 242 -43.83 -27.78 -13.36
CA LEU A 242 -44.66 -28.59 -14.26
C LEU A 242 -46.15 -28.35 -14.03
N GLY A 243 -46.60 -28.29 -12.78
CA GLY A 243 -47.99 -27.96 -12.45
C GLY A 243 -48.42 -26.60 -13.01
N ASN A 244 -47.57 -25.58 -12.87
CA ASN A 244 -47.78 -24.24 -13.42
C ASN A 244 -47.85 -24.28 -14.96
N LEU A 245 -46.93 -25.00 -15.59
CA LEU A 245 -46.88 -25.18 -17.04
C LEU A 245 -48.17 -25.81 -17.58
N PHE A 246 -48.63 -26.91 -16.98
CA PHE A 246 -49.88 -27.56 -17.41
C PHE A 246 -51.12 -26.75 -17.09
N THR A 247 -51.08 -25.92 -16.03
CA THR A 247 -52.14 -24.95 -15.73
C THR A 247 -52.28 -23.93 -16.86
N VAL A 248 -51.17 -23.36 -17.33
CA VAL A 248 -51.15 -22.42 -18.48
C VAL A 248 -51.65 -23.09 -19.77
N GLN A 249 -51.31 -24.37 -19.98
CA GLN A 249 -51.83 -25.17 -21.09
C GLN A 249 -53.30 -25.58 -20.94
N LYS A 250 -53.96 -25.22 -19.83
CA LYS A 250 -55.33 -25.64 -19.46
C LYS A 250 -55.52 -27.15 -19.31
N LYS A 251 -54.43 -27.90 -19.12
CA LYS A 251 -54.44 -29.35 -18.87
C LYS A 251 -54.52 -29.60 -17.37
N TYR A 252 -55.68 -29.27 -16.80
CA TYR A 252 -55.81 -29.15 -15.35
C TYR A 252 -55.63 -30.46 -14.58
N SER A 253 -55.98 -31.61 -15.17
CA SER A 253 -55.77 -32.92 -14.52
C SER A 253 -54.28 -33.27 -14.38
N GLU A 254 -53.47 -32.95 -15.39
CA GLU A 254 -52.01 -33.12 -15.32
C GLU A 254 -51.41 -32.16 -14.31
N ALA A 255 -51.84 -30.89 -14.30
CA ALA A 255 -51.40 -29.90 -13.33
C ALA A 255 -51.67 -30.35 -11.88
N GLN A 256 -52.88 -30.83 -11.60
CA GLN A 256 -53.25 -31.36 -10.28
C GLN A 256 -52.35 -32.52 -9.87
N SER A 257 -52.08 -33.46 -10.78
CA SER A 257 -51.20 -34.61 -10.50
C SER A 257 -49.79 -34.18 -10.07
N PHE A 258 -49.21 -33.16 -10.71
CA PHE A 258 -47.90 -32.64 -10.31
C PHE A 258 -47.93 -31.90 -8.97
N TYR A 259 -48.97 -31.11 -8.69
CA TYR A 259 -49.13 -30.47 -7.39
C TYR A 259 -49.36 -31.48 -6.25
N ASP A 260 -50.11 -32.55 -6.49
CA ASP A 260 -50.33 -33.62 -5.50
C ASP A 260 -49.02 -34.37 -5.21
N GLN A 261 -48.18 -34.59 -6.23
CA GLN A 261 -46.83 -35.14 -6.05
C GLN A 261 -45.94 -34.20 -5.23
N ALA A 262 -46.04 -32.88 -5.46
CA ALA A 262 -45.32 -31.89 -4.66
C ALA A 262 -45.80 -31.91 -3.19
N LEU A 263 -47.11 -31.94 -2.94
CA LEU A 263 -47.70 -31.99 -1.59
C LEU A 263 -47.22 -33.19 -0.78
N LYS A 264 -47.14 -34.38 -1.39
CA LYS A 264 -46.61 -35.60 -0.73
C LYS A 264 -45.17 -35.46 -0.23
N SER A 265 -44.40 -34.50 -0.77
CA SER A 265 -43.01 -34.28 -0.34
C SER A 265 -42.92 -33.59 1.03
N PHE A 266 -44.01 -33.03 1.55
CA PHE A 266 -44.06 -32.29 2.82
C PHE A 266 -44.47 -33.14 4.04
N ASP A 267 -44.88 -34.40 3.84
CA ASP A 267 -45.31 -35.28 4.94
C ASP A 267 -44.16 -35.59 5.94
N GLN A 268 -42.90 -35.42 5.51
CA GLN A 268 -41.70 -35.72 6.28
C GLN A 268 -40.69 -34.56 6.35
N HIS A 269 -40.94 -33.46 5.63
CA HIS A 269 -39.97 -32.37 5.45
C HIS A 269 -40.66 -31.00 5.55
N HIS A 270 -39.97 -30.02 6.11
CA HIS A 270 -40.55 -28.71 6.42
C HIS A 270 -39.90 -27.59 5.60
N PHE A 271 -40.54 -27.21 4.48
CA PHE A 271 -40.18 -26.03 3.67
C PHE A 271 -41.40 -25.09 3.57
N PRO A 272 -41.68 -24.31 4.63
CA PRO A 272 -42.94 -23.60 4.76
C PRO A 272 -43.14 -22.54 3.67
N ASP A 273 -42.06 -21.94 3.17
CA ASP A 273 -42.04 -21.00 2.04
C ASP A 273 -42.52 -21.66 0.73
N ILE A 274 -41.95 -22.82 0.38
CA ILE A 274 -42.34 -23.58 -0.82
C ILE A 274 -43.77 -24.10 -0.68
N LEU A 275 -44.16 -24.54 0.53
CA LEU A 275 -45.51 -25.00 0.83
C LEU A 275 -46.55 -23.88 0.66
N SER A 276 -46.24 -22.69 1.16
CA SER A 276 -47.09 -21.51 1.00
C SER A 276 -47.34 -21.20 -0.48
N GLU A 277 -46.29 -21.15 -1.30
CA GLU A 277 -46.43 -20.89 -2.74
C GLU A 277 -47.20 -22.03 -3.44
N LEU A 278 -46.98 -23.29 -3.05
CA LEU A 278 -47.75 -24.42 -3.58
C LEU A 278 -49.26 -24.29 -3.27
N TYR A 279 -49.64 -23.91 -2.06
CA TYR A 279 -51.05 -23.67 -1.73
C TYR A 279 -51.67 -22.57 -2.60
N LYS A 280 -50.94 -21.48 -2.84
CA LYS A 280 -51.36 -20.43 -3.76
C LYS A 280 -51.53 -20.97 -5.19
N LYS A 281 -50.59 -21.77 -5.69
CA LYS A 281 -50.68 -22.38 -7.03
C LYS A 281 -51.85 -23.34 -7.19
N ILE A 282 -52.15 -24.12 -6.15
CA ILE A 282 -53.33 -24.99 -6.15
C ILE A 282 -54.60 -24.13 -6.12
N ALA A 283 -54.67 -23.07 -5.31
CA ALA A 283 -55.81 -22.16 -5.30
C ALA A 283 -56.06 -21.54 -6.69
N GLU A 284 -55.01 -21.06 -7.35
CA GLU A 284 -55.05 -20.54 -8.74
C GLU A 284 -55.59 -21.59 -9.72
N LEU A 285 -55.12 -22.85 -9.63
CA LEU A 285 -55.63 -23.95 -10.44
C LEU A 285 -57.12 -24.23 -10.19
N LYS A 286 -57.56 -24.27 -8.92
CA LYS A 286 -58.96 -24.52 -8.56
C LYS A 286 -59.88 -23.41 -9.07
N ILE A 287 -59.43 -22.15 -9.04
CA ILE A 287 -60.13 -21.02 -9.66
C ILE A 287 -60.26 -21.25 -11.17
N ALA A 288 -59.16 -21.63 -11.85
CA ALA A 288 -59.17 -21.89 -13.29
C ALA A 288 -60.06 -23.08 -13.70
N GLN A 289 -60.28 -24.04 -12.80
CA GLN A 289 -61.23 -25.15 -12.93
C GLN A 289 -62.69 -24.76 -12.60
N GLY A 290 -62.92 -23.59 -11.98
CA GLY A 290 -64.25 -23.17 -11.51
C GLY A 290 -64.69 -23.79 -10.19
N ILE A 291 -63.78 -24.40 -9.42
CA ILE A 291 -64.07 -25.08 -8.15
C ILE A 291 -63.85 -24.12 -6.97
N ALA A 292 -64.84 -23.26 -6.71
CA ALA A 292 -64.71 -22.16 -5.75
C ALA A 292 -64.48 -22.62 -4.29
N THR A 293 -65.03 -23.77 -3.88
CA THR A 293 -64.90 -24.28 -2.51
C THR A 293 -63.48 -24.68 -2.18
N GLU A 294 -62.86 -25.52 -3.01
CA GLU A 294 -61.46 -25.93 -2.86
C GLU A 294 -60.51 -24.75 -3.06
N ALA A 295 -60.78 -23.87 -4.02
CA ALA A 295 -60.01 -22.65 -4.21
C ALA A 295 -59.92 -21.83 -2.91
N LYS A 296 -61.06 -21.61 -2.24
CA LYS A 296 -61.10 -20.89 -0.97
C LYS A 296 -60.32 -21.61 0.13
N GLN A 297 -60.43 -22.94 0.24
CA GLN A 297 -59.68 -23.72 1.23
C GLN A 297 -58.16 -23.54 1.06
N TYR A 298 -57.64 -23.68 -0.16
CA TYR A 298 -56.23 -23.49 -0.43
C TYR A 298 -55.78 -22.04 -0.29
N GLN A 299 -56.64 -21.08 -0.63
CA GLN A 299 -56.39 -19.66 -0.37
C GLN A 299 -56.26 -19.37 1.13
N ASP A 300 -57.13 -19.93 1.96
CA ASP A 300 -57.07 -19.76 3.43
C ASP A 300 -55.79 -20.39 4.01
N LEU A 301 -55.39 -21.58 3.51
CA LEU A 301 -54.12 -22.22 3.87
C LEU A 301 -52.90 -21.38 3.49
N TYR A 302 -52.88 -20.82 2.28
CA TYR A 302 -51.86 -19.89 1.82
C TYR A 302 -51.79 -18.67 2.74
N LEU A 303 -52.91 -17.97 2.98
CA LEU A 303 -52.93 -16.75 3.78
C LEU A 303 -52.45 -17.00 5.22
N LYS A 304 -52.85 -18.12 5.82
CA LYS A 304 -52.39 -18.52 7.16
C LYS A 304 -50.87 -18.74 7.16
N THR A 305 -50.37 -19.58 6.26
CA THR A 305 -48.96 -19.96 6.19
C THR A 305 -48.08 -18.74 5.87
N ASN A 306 -48.51 -17.93 4.90
CA ASN A 306 -47.79 -16.73 4.47
C ASN A 306 -47.70 -15.68 5.58
N LYS A 307 -48.77 -15.48 6.37
CA LYS A 307 -48.73 -14.54 7.49
C LYS A 307 -47.71 -14.96 8.55
N GLU A 308 -47.70 -16.25 8.93
CA GLU A 308 -46.74 -16.78 9.90
C GLU A 308 -45.29 -16.65 9.40
N LEU A 309 -45.08 -16.81 8.09
CA LEU A 309 -43.77 -16.61 7.45
C LEU A 309 -43.36 -15.15 7.43
N ASP A 310 -44.23 -14.24 6.98
CA ASP A 310 -43.94 -12.82 6.87
C ASP A 310 -43.53 -12.21 8.22
N ASP A 311 -44.26 -12.54 9.29
CA ASP A 311 -43.96 -12.07 10.64
C ASP A 311 -42.58 -12.57 11.12
N ARG A 312 -42.26 -13.85 10.83
CA ARG A 312 -40.95 -14.42 11.14
C ARG A 312 -39.84 -13.76 10.33
N MET A 313 -40.00 -13.69 9.01
CA MET A 313 -39.01 -13.14 8.09
C MET A 313 -38.73 -11.67 8.36
N LYS A 314 -39.73 -10.88 8.74
CA LYS A 314 -39.54 -9.49 9.16
C LYS A 314 -38.58 -9.38 10.34
N ASN A 315 -38.76 -10.17 11.39
CA ASN A 315 -37.88 -10.17 12.56
C ASN A 315 -36.44 -10.58 12.21
N GLU A 316 -36.29 -11.58 11.33
CA GLU A 316 -34.98 -12.05 10.85
C GLU A 316 -34.27 -10.99 9.98
N ARG A 317 -35.01 -10.30 9.09
CA ARG A 317 -34.51 -9.18 8.28
C ARG A 317 -34.07 -8.01 9.14
N ASP A 318 -34.89 -7.62 10.11
CA ASP A 318 -34.58 -6.52 11.03
C ASP A 318 -33.30 -6.83 11.82
N PHE A 319 -33.13 -8.06 12.29
CA PHE A 319 -31.88 -8.50 12.92
C PHE A 319 -30.68 -8.37 11.98
N ALA A 320 -30.78 -8.95 10.78
CA ALA A 320 -29.69 -8.95 9.80
C ALA A 320 -29.25 -7.52 9.42
N LEU A 321 -30.21 -6.63 9.17
CA LEU A 321 -29.95 -5.22 8.86
C LEU A 321 -29.29 -4.49 10.03
N ASN A 322 -29.80 -4.65 11.25
CA ASN A 322 -29.22 -4.02 12.43
C ASN A 322 -27.77 -4.46 12.66
N GLU A 323 -27.47 -5.74 12.48
CA GLU A 323 -26.11 -6.27 12.62
C GLU A 323 -25.16 -5.70 11.55
N VAL A 324 -25.59 -5.61 10.29
CA VAL A 324 -24.78 -4.99 9.23
C VAL A 324 -24.57 -3.50 9.50
N MET A 325 -25.61 -2.77 9.89
CA MET A 325 -25.51 -1.35 10.23
C MET A 325 -24.53 -1.11 11.39
N LYS A 326 -24.52 -2.01 12.38
CA LYS A 326 -23.57 -1.96 13.50
C LYS A 326 -22.13 -2.15 13.02
N GLU A 327 -21.88 -3.11 12.14
CA GLU A 327 -20.56 -3.33 11.54
C GLU A 327 -20.10 -2.13 10.70
N GLU A 328 -20.98 -1.59 9.86
CA GLU A 328 -20.69 -0.42 9.04
C GLU A 328 -20.40 0.82 9.90
N LYS A 329 -21.15 1.02 10.98
CA LYS A 329 -20.90 2.09 11.95
C LYS A 329 -19.55 1.95 12.64
N VAL A 330 -19.17 0.74 13.04
CA VAL A 330 -17.84 0.46 13.62
C VAL A 330 -16.75 0.74 12.59
N LYS A 331 -16.91 0.27 11.35
CA LYS A 331 -15.95 0.50 10.26
C LYS A 331 -15.76 1.99 9.97
N HIS A 332 -16.85 2.74 9.82
CA HIS A 332 -16.83 4.19 9.61
C HIS A 332 -16.15 4.92 10.78
N THR A 333 -16.40 4.49 12.02
CA THR A 333 -15.75 5.07 13.21
C THR A 333 -14.24 4.80 13.21
N LEU A 334 -13.80 3.60 12.83
CA LEU A 334 -12.38 3.26 12.72
C LEU A 334 -11.70 4.04 11.59
N GLU A 335 -12.35 4.17 10.43
CA GLU A 335 -11.87 4.97 9.31
C GLU A 335 -11.74 6.45 9.68
N ALA A 336 -12.74 7.02 10.34
CA ALA A 336 -12.69 8.39 10.86
C ALA A 336 -11.52 8.60 11.84
N LYS A 337 -11.31 7.67 12.78
CA LYS A 337 -10.16 7.70 13.71
C LYS A 337 -8.82 7.59 12.98
N LYS A 338 -8.73 6.72 11.96
CA LYS A 338 -7.52 6.58 11.13
C LYS A 338 -7.24 7.87 10.37
N THR A 339 -8.25 8.46 9.74
CA THR A 339 -8.15 9.74 9.05
C THR A 339 -7.70 10.84 10.02
N GLN A 340 -8.33 10.95 11.19
CA GLN A 340 -7.94 11.91 12.23
C GLN A 340 -6.47 11.74 12.64
N ARG A 341 -6.01 10.50 12.89
CA ARG A 341 -4.60 10.23 13.23
C ARG A 341 -3.65 10.65 12.11
N THR A 342 -3.98 10.34 10.85
CA THR A 342 -3.17 10.74 9.69
C THR A 342 -3.11 12.25 9.54
N THR A 343 -4.25 12.95 9.71
CA THR A 343 -4.31 14.42 9.69
C THR A 343 -3.44 15.03 10.79
N LEU A 344 -3.46 14.48 12.01
CA LEU A 344 -2.61 14.94 13.10
C LEU A 344 -1.12 14.75 12.80
N ILE A 345 -0.73 13.62 12.19
CA ILE A 345 0.65 13.37 11.77
C ILE A 345 1.08 14.41 10.72
N ILE A 346 0.25 14.69 9.72
CA ILE A 346 0.54 15.70 8.68
C ILE A 346 0.71 17.08 9.32
N ILE A 347 -0.19 17.48 10.22
CA ILE A 347 -0.10 18.77 10.93
C ILE A 347 1.21 18.84 11.74
N SER A 348 1.55 17.78 12.48
CA SER A 348 2.79 17.74 13.28
C SER A 348 4.05 17.88 12.40
N LEU A 349 4.04 17.27 11.21
CA LEU A 349 5.14 17.33 10.26
C LEU A 349 5.26 18.72 9.63
N LEU A 350 4.14 19.37 9.32
CA LEU A 350 4.11 20.77 8.85
C LEU A 350 4.66 21.73 9.91
N VAL A 351 4.28 21.56 11.18
CA VAL A 351 4.82 22.34 12.31
C VAL A 351 6.32 22.11 12.46
N PHE A 352 6.78 20.86 12.36
CA PHE A 352 8.20 20.54 12.45
C PHE A 352 9.01 21.17 11.30
N ILE A 353 8.52 21.10 10.07
CA ILE A 353 9.15 21.75 8.91
C ILE A 353 9.20 23.26 9.10
N THR A 354 8.13 23.89 9.57
CA THR A 354 8.14 25.34 9.84
C THR A 354 9.15 25.71 10.92
N LEU A 355 9.27 24.92 11.99
CA LEU A 355 10.30 25.13 13.01
C LEU A 355 11.72 24.98 12.44
N ILE A 356 11.96 24.00 11.57
CA ILE A 356 13.25 23.84 10.87
C ILE A 356 13.53 25.06 10.00
N ILE A 357 12.56 25.53 9.21
CA ILE A 357 12.72 26.71 8.35
C ILE A 357 13.07 27.93 9.21
N ILE A 358 12.34 28.16 10.30
CA ILE A 358 12.61 29.26 11.24
C ILE A 358 14.03 29.15 11.81
N TYR A 359 14.45 27.95 12.23
CA TYR A 359 15.79 27.69 12.74
C TYR A 359 16.87 27.98 11.69
N LEU A 360 16.69 27.52 10.44
CA LEU A 360 17.62 27.75 9.35
C LEU A 360 17.73 29.24 8.99
N LEU A 361 16.60 29.96 8.96
CA LEU A 361 16.57 31.41 8.73
C LEU A 361 17.31 32.16 9.85
N LYS A 362 17.09 31.80 11.12
CA LYS A 362 17.81 32.39 12.27
C LYS A 362 19.31 32.11 12.21
N LYS A 363 19.69 30.87 11.87
CA LYS A 363 21.10 30.47 11.71
C LYS A 363 21.78 31.21 10.57
N SER A 364 21.09 31.36 9.42
CA SER A 364 21.57 32.13 8.27
C SER A 364 21.77 33.60 8.63
N LYS A 365 20.78 34.25 9.27
CA LYS A 365 20.89 35.63 9.74
C LYS A 365 22.07 35.83 10.69
N SER A 366 22.28 34.91 11.63
CA SER A 366 23.42 34.98 12.58
C SER A 366 24.77 34.84 11.87
N LYS A 367 24.89 33.94 10.87
CA LYS A 367 26.11 33.84 10.05
C LYS A 367 26.37 35.12 9.26
N ASN A 368 25.33 35.67 8.63
CA ASN A 368 25.44 36.90 7.83
C ASN A 368 25.85 38.11 8.69
N LEU A 369 25.34 38.21 9.92
CA LEU A 369 25.77 39.25 10.88
C LEU A 369 27.25 39.12 11.22
N LYS A 370 27.72 37.90 11.53
CA LYS A 370 29.15 37.65 11.80
C LYS A 370 30.04 37.95 10.60
N SER A 371 29.59 37.63 9.38
CA SER A 371 30.37 37.97 8.17
C SER A 371 30.43 39.48 7.93
N ILE A 372 29.37 40.23 8.24
CA ILE A 372 29.37 41.70 8.17
C ILE A 372 30.36 42.28 9.20
N GLU A 373 30.36 41.75 10.42
CA GLU A 373 31.29 42.18 11.48
C GLU A 373 32.76 41.93 11.09
N ILE A 374 33.08 40.75 10.55
CA ILE A 374 34.42 40.42 10.04
C ILE A 374 34.80 41.35 8.87
N ALA A 375 33.88 41.61 7.94
CA ALA A 375 34.14 42.53 6.82
C ALA A 375 34.45 43.94 7.31
N GLN A 376 33.72 44.44 8.32
CA GLN A 376 34.00 45.74 8.95
C GLN A 376 35.36 45.77 9.65
N GLN A 377 35.75 44.67 10.31
CA GLN A 377 37.05 44.57 10.96
C GLN A 377 38.20 44.59 9.93
N LEU A 378 38.07 43.85 8.84
CA LEU A 378 39.04 43.85 7.75
C LEU A 378 39.15 45.21 7.06
N LEU A 379 38.03 45.94 6.91
CA LEU A 379 38.06 47.31 6.37
C LEU A 379 38.85 48.26 7.29
N LYS A 380 38.64 48.20 8.61
CA LYS A 380 39.42 49.00 9.57
C LYS A 380 40.90 48.66 9.54
N GLU A 381 41.26 47.38 9.47
CA GLU A 381 42.64 46.92 9.38
C GLU A 381 43.31 47.41 8.07
N LYS A 382 42.56 47.38 6.97
CA LYS A 382 43.01 47.90 5.68
C LYS A 382 43.24 49.42 5.72
N GLU A 383 42.34 50.19 6.33
CA GLU A 383 42.52 51.64 6.51
C GLU A 383 43.78 51.96 7.32
N ILE A 384 44.04 51.23 8.41
CA ILE A 384 45.27 51.38 9.22
C ILE A 384 46.51 51.05 8.37
N THR A 385 46.48 49.94 7.63
CA THR A 385 47.60 49.50 6.77
C THR A 385 47.88 50.53 5.66
N GLU A 386 46.84 51.11 5.05
CA GLU A 386 46.98 52.16 4.03
C GLU A 386 47.62 53.44 4.62
N GLN A 387 47.25 53.82 5.85
CA GLN A 387 47.86 54.94 6.56
C GLN A 387 49.33 54.69 6.89
N GLU A 388 49.69 53.50 7.37
CA GLU A 388 51.08 53.11 7.64
C GLU A 388 51.91 53.10 6.35
N THR A 389 51.35 52.56 5.27
CA THR A 389 52.00 52.52 3.94
C THR A 389 52.21 53.94 3.40
N HIS A 390 51.24 54.84 3.57
CA HIS A 390 51.38 56.24 3.17
C HIS A 390 52.48 56.95 3.98
N LYS A 391 52.54 56.71 5.30
CA LYS A 391 53.57 57.28 6.18
C LYS A 391 54.98 56.80 5.82
N LEU A 392 55.15 55.51 5.52
CA LEU A 392 56.43 54.96 5.05
C LEU A 392 56.85 55.53 3.70
N LYS A 393 55.91 55.66 2.74
CA LYS A 393 56.20 56.30 1.44
C LYS A 393 56.64 57.76 1.59
N GLN A 394 56.03 58.50 2.51
CA GLN A 394 56.42 59.88 2.77
C GLN A 394 57.84 59.98 3.36
N GLN A 395 58.18 59.12 4.33
CA GLN A 395 59.52 59.10 4.93
C GLN A 395 60.62 58.72 3.93
N VAL A 396 60.33 57.81 3.00
CA VAL A 396 61.30 57.42 1.95
C VAL A 396 61.52 58.56 0.95
N ASN A 397 60.48 59.31 0.59
CA ASN A 397 60.60 60.43 -0.35
C ASN A 397 61.44 61.59 0.24
N GLU A 398 61.26 61.93 1.52
CA GLU A 398 62.02 63.00 2.18
C GLU A 398 63.53 62.70 2.23
N ALA A 399 63.91 61.46 2.55
CA ALA A 399 65.31 61.04 2.56
C ALA A 399 65.93 60.97 1.14
N PHE A 400 65.11 60.61 0.14
CA PHE A 400 65.54 60.59 -1.26
C PHE A 400 65.80 62.00 -1.80
N ASP A 401 64.87 62.94 -1.56
CA ASP A 401 64.99 64.34 -2.01
C ASP A 401 66.22 65.02 -1.40
N GLU A 402 66.50 64.77 -0.11
CA GLU A 402 67.69 65.26 0.57
C GLU A 402 68.99 64.79 -0.12
N ILE A 403 69.08 63.49 -0.47
CA ILE A 403 70.24 62.93 -1.16
C ILE A 403 70.40 63.52 -2.56
N ILE A 404 69.30 63.65 -3.31
CA ILE A 404 69.32 64.26 -4.65
C ILE A 404 69.81 65.70 -4.58
N GLN A 405 69.41 66.46 -3.56
CA GLN A 405 69.87 67.82 -3.37
C GLN A 405 71.37 67.89 -3.04
N LEU A 406 71.85 67.06 -2.11
CA LEU A 406 73.28 66.97 -1.79
C LEU A 406 74.14 66.59 -3.02
N ALA A 407 73.61 65.72 -3.89
CA ALA A 407 74.23 65.34 -5.14
C ALA A 407 74.31 66.52 -6.12
N LYS A 408 73.21 67.28 -6.28
CA LYS A 408 73.16 68.46 -7.16
C LYS A 408 74.12 69.56 -6.72
N ASP A 409 74.25 69.76 -5.42
CA ASP A 409 75.10 70.79 -4.83
C ASP A 409 76.58 70.36 -4.74
N ASN A 410 76.92 69.14 -5.20
CA ASN A 410 78.25 68.54 -5.11
C ASN A 410 78.83 68.58 -3.69
N ASN A 411 77.94 68.38 -2.71
CA ASN A 411 78.29 68.49 -1.30
C ASN A 411 79.24 67.34 -0.90
N PRO A 412 80.35 67.60 -0.18
CA PRO A 412 81.27 66.54 0.27
C PRO A 412 80.62 65.40 1.05
N SER A 413 79.50 65.68 1.72
CA SER A 413 78.75 64.72 2.54
C SER A 413 77.80 63.83 1.75
N PHE A 414 77.62 64.08 0.44
CA PHE A 414 76.70 63.36 -0.44
C PHE A 414 76.87 61.84 -0.34
N TYR A 415 78.10 61.35 -0.49
CA TYR A 415 78.33 59.91 -0.52
C TYR A 415 78.09 59.26 0.85
N THR A 416 78.43 59.95 1.94
CA THR A 416 78.16 59.47 3.30
C THR A 416 76.66 59.36 3.56
N ARG A 417 75.88 60.39 3.22
CA ARG A 417 74.41 60.35 3.38
C ARG A 417 73.77 59.29 2.48
N PHE A 418 74.31 59.10 1.27
CA PHE A 418 73.89 58.04 0.38
C PHE A 418 74.11 56.64 0.96
N GLN A 419 75.23 56.41 1.66
CA GLN A 419 75.49 55.13 2.33
C GLN A 419 74.55 54.88 3.51
N GLU A 420 74.09 55.91 4.21
CA GLU A 420 73.11 55.76 5.28
C GLU A 420 71.75 55.30 4.75
N VAL A 421 71.30 55.85 3.62
CA VAL A 421 70.01 55.50 3.00
C VAL A 421 70.09 54.20 2.20
N TYR A 422 71.25 53.90 1.60
CA TYR A 422 71.50 52.67 0.84
C TYR A 422 72.67 51.86 1.42
N PRO A 423 72.52 51.28 2.63
CA PRO A 423 73.63 50.65 3.38
C PRO A 423 74.23 49.43 2.69
N LYS A 424 73.47 48.77 1.81
CA LYS A 424 73.92 47.59 1.04
C LYS A 424 74.66 47.95 -0.25
N PHE A 425 74.66 49.23 -0.66
CA PHE A 425 75.19 49.63 -1.96
C PHE A 425 76.68 49.35 -2.09
N GLN A 426 77.49 49.87 -1.16
CA GLN A 426 78.95 49.74 -1.24
C GLN A 426 79.40 48.29 -1.18
N SER A 427 78.81 47.48 -0.30
CA SER A 427 79.16 46.06 -0.18
C SER A 427 78.91 45.31 -1.49
N LYS A 428 77.78 45.56 -2.17
CA LYS A 428 77.48 44.96 -3.47
C LYS A 428 78.40 45.47 -4.58
N MET A 429 78.72 46.76 -4.57
CA MET A 429 79.63 47.33 -5.57
C MET A 429 81.04 46.76 -5.47
N LEU A 430 81.54 46.55 -4.25
CA LEU A 430 82.85 45.94 -4.04
C LEU A 430 82.88 44.45 -4.39
N GLN A 431 81.75 43.72 -4.29
CA GLN A 431 81.65 42.35 -4.80
C GLN A 431 81.79 42.26 -6.32
N LEU A 432 81.37 43.29 -7.07
CA LEU A 432 81.52 43.33 -8.53
C LEU A 432 82.96 43.60 -8.96
N SER A 433 83.68 44.44 -8.23
CA SER A 433 85.08 44.74 -8.50
C SER A 433 85.74 45.29 -7.24
N GLU A 434 86.64 44.50 -6.64
CA GLU A 434 87.36 44.85 -5.41
C GLU A 434 88.31 46.05 -5.59
N SER A 435 88.57 46.46 -6.84
CA SER A 435 89.51 47.53 -7.20
C SER A 435 88.88 48.91 -7.39
N LEU A 436 87.59 49.07 -7.07
CA LEU A 436 86.87 50.36 -7.21
C LEU A 436 87.35 51.39 -6.19
N LYS A 437 87.74 52.56 -6.68
CA LYS A 437 88.15 53.69 -5.84
C LYS A 437 86.93 54.39 -5.24
N PRO A 438 87.08 55.11 -4.10
CA PRO A 438 86.00 55.90 -3.52
C PRO A 438 85.32 56.84 -4.51
N SER A 439 86.09 57.53 -5.36
CA SER A 439 85.55 58.42 -6.39
C SER A 439 84.72 57.70 -7.46
N GLU A 440 84.99 56.43 -7.72
CA GLU A 440 84.24 55.59 -8.66
C GLU A 440 82.96 55.05 -8.02
N LEU A 441 82.99 54.77 -6.72
CA LEU A 441 81.80 54.41 -5.94
C LEU A 441 80.84 55.61 -5.80
N THR A 442 81.38 56.81 -5.55
CA THR A 442 80.59 58.05 -5.57
C THR A 442 80.00 58.29 -6.95
N PHE A 443 80.77 58.07 -8.01
CA PHE A 443 80.28 58.17 -9.39
C PHE A 443 79.17 57.16 -9.69
N ALA A 444 79.29 55.92 -9.22
CA ALA A 444 78.24 54.91 -9.33
C ALA A 444 76.98 55.30 -8.54
N ALA A 445 77.11 55.98 -7.40
CA ALA A 445 75.96 56.49 -6.64
C ALA A 445 75.15 57.50 -7.46
N TYR A 446 75.80 58.43 -8.18
CA TYR A 446 75.11 59.34 -9.10
C TYR A 446 74.32 58.58 -10.19
N ILE A 447 74.92 57.53 -10.77
CA ILE A 447 74.25 56.72 -11.79
C ILE A 447 73.07 55.95 -11.19
N TYR A 448 73.24 55.37 -9.99
CA TYR A 448 72.20 54.65 -9.29
C TYR A 448 71.02 55.57 -8.95
N LEU A 449 71.27 56.80 -8.50
CA LEU A 449 70.24 57.82 -8.28
C LEU A 449 69.60 58.34 -9.58
N GLY A 450 70.19 58.03 -10.72
CA GLY A 450 69.62 58.25 -12.05
C GLY A 450 70.04 59.54 -12.73
N PHE A 451 71.13 60.16 -12.28
CA PHE A 451 71.69 61.33 -12.94
C PHE A 451 72.24 60.95 -14.33
N THR A 452 71.89 61.75 -15.31
CA THR A 452 72.41 61.65 -16.68
C THR A 452 73.86 62.14 -16.73
N THR A 453 74.60 61.76 -17.79
CA THR A 453 75.97 62.24 -18.01
C THR A 453 76.06 63.76 -18.01
N LYS A 454 75.04 64.45 -18.53
CA LYS A 454 74.99 65.93 -18.54
C LYS A 454 74.82 66.48 -17.12
N GLU A 455 73.88 65.94 -16.35
CA GLU A 455 73.65 66.40 -14.97
C GLU A 455 74.85 66.13 -14.07
N ILE A 456 75.51 64.99 -14.18
CA ILE A 456 76.74 64.72 -13.39
C ILE A 456 77.84 65.71 -13.76
N ALA A 457 77.97 66.06 -15.04
CA ALA A 457 78.94 67.03 -15.50
C ALA A 457 78.67 68.42 -14.91
N ASP A 458 77.40 68.84 -14.92
CA ASP A 458 76.94 70.10 -14.37
C ASP A 458 77.14 70.16 -12.84
N CYS A 459 76.75 69.10 -12.11
CA CYS A 459 76.88 69.05 -10.65
C CYS A 459 78.34 69.01 -10.22
N THR A 460 79.16 68.16 -10.86
CA THR A 460 80.57 67.98 -10.47
C THR A 460 81.53 69.01 -11.07
N PHE A 461 81.01 69.97 -11.83
CA PHE A 461 81.77 71.00 -12.57
C PHE A 461 82.87 70.41 -13.46
N LYS A 462 82.58 69.29 -14.13
CA LYS A 462 83.50 68.58 -15.04
C LYS A 462 83.00 68.68 -16.46
N ALA A 463 83.91 68.63 -17.43
CA ALA A 463 83.51 68.56 -18.83
C ALA A 463 82.68 67.29 -19.08
N ILE A 464 81.62 67.39 -19.90
CA ILE A 464 80.77 66.24 -20.29
C ILE A 464 81.62 65.09 -20.79
N LYS A 465 82.68 65.38 -21.57
CA LYS A 465 83.59 64.37 -22.10
C LYS A 465 84.34 63.59 -21.01
N THR A 466 84.66 64.25 -19.89
CA THR A 466 85.28 63.62 -18.73
C THR A 466 84.31 62.65 -18.05
N ILE A 467 83.03 63.00 -17.94
CA ILE A 467 82.00 62.14 -17.37
C ILE A 467 81.68 60.95 -18.28
N GLU A 468 81.63 61.16 -19.61
CA GLU A 468 81.51 60.07 -20.60
C GLU A 468 82.65 59.07 -20.46
N ASN A 469 83.89 59.56 -20.36
CA ASN A 469 85.06 58.71 -20.19
C ASN A 469 85.01 57.96 -18.86
N ASN A 470 84.61 58.63 -17.76
CA ASN A 470 84.42 57.97 -16.46
C ASN A 470 83.33 56.90 -16.53
N ARG A 471 82.21 57.16 -17.21
CA ARG A 471 81.12 56.20 -17.43
C ARG A 471 81.59 54.98 -18.24
N TYR A 472 82.36 55.21 -19.29
CA TYR A 472 82.96 54.15 -20.09
C TYR A 472 83.97 53.32 -19.28
N ASN A 473 84.87 53.97 -18.53
CA ASN A 473 85.87 53.31 -17.69
C ASN A 473 85.22 52.49 -16.58
N PHE A 474 84.23 53.06 -15.90
CA PHE A 474 83.45 52.38 -14.88
C PHE A 474 82.76 51.14 -15.46
N ARG A 475 82.08 51.28 -16.60
CA ARG A 475 81.45 50.16 -17.32
C ARG A 475 82.42 49.03 -17.64
N LYS A 476 83.63 49.37 -18.10
CA LYS A 476 84.68 48.40 -18.41
C LYS A 476 85.19 47.68 -17.15
N LYS A 477 85.34 48.39 -16.04
CA LYS A 477 85.78 47.83 -14.74
C LYS A 477 84.81 46.82 -14.14
N ILE A 478 83.52 47.00 -14.36
CA ILE A 478 82.47 46.06 -13.92
C ILE A 478 82.12 45.02 -15.00
N HIS A 479 82.87 44.95 -16.10
CA HIS A 479 82.66 44.01 -17.19
C HIS A 479 81.25 44.02 -17.82
N LEU A 480 80.60 45.19 -17.90
CA LEU A 480 79.23 45.30 -18.42
C LEU A 480 79.20 45.43 -19.97
N SER A 481 78.55 44.47 -20.63
CA SER A 481 78.33 44.45 -22.10
C SER A 481 77.72 45.75 -22.62
N PRO A 482 78.14 46.31 -23.78
CA PRO A 482 77.62 47.54 -24.40
C PRO A 482 76.10 47.60 -24.61
N GLU A 483 75.44 46.45 -24.72
CA GLU A 483 73.99 46.34 -25.02
C GLU A 483 73.10 46.63 -23.81
N LYS A 484 73.62 46.51 -22.58
CA LYS A 484 72.85 46.73 -21.35
C LYS A 484 72.83 48.21 -20.96
N ASP A 485 71.70 48.76 -20.54
CA ASP A 485 71.72 50.09 -19.94
C ASP A 485 72.40 50.05 -18.57
N LEU A 486 73.42 50.89 -18.37
CA LEU A 486 74.25 50.88 -17.17
C LEU A 486 73.45 51.26 -15.91
N GLN A 487 72.50 52.19 -16.02
CA GLN A 487 71.72 52.66 -14.88
C GLN A 487 70.66 51.63 -14.48
N ILE A 488 69.91 51.10 -15.45
CA ILE A 488 68.87 50.09 -15.21
C ILE A 488 69.51 48.82 -14.64
N TRP A 489 70.63 48.38 -15.23
CA TRP A 489 71.36 47.21 -14.73
C TRP A 489 71.87 47.42 -13.30
N LEU A 490 72.46 48.60 -13.03
CA LEU A 490 72.99 48.92 -11.71
C LEU A 490 71.90 48.94 -10.64
N ARG A 491 70.75 49.58 -10.92
CA ARG A 491 69.60 49.57 -10.00
C ARG A 491 69.13 48.16 -9.72
N ASN A 492 68.88 47.36 -10.76
CA ASN A 492 68.42 45.98 -10.58
C ASN A 492 69.40 45.11 -9.80
N TYR A 493 70.71 45.29 -9.98
CA TYR A 493 71.73 44.52 -9.24
C TYR A 493 71.80 44.92 -7.75
N ILE A 494 71.69 46.22 -7.46
CA ILE A 494 71.69 46.73 -6.09
C ILE A 494 70.38 46.39 -5.37
N ASP A 495 69.25 46.44 -6.06
CA ASP A 495 67.91 46.30 -5.48
C ASP A 495 67.41 44.84 -5.50
N SER A 496 68.06 43.93 -6.23
CA SER A 496 67.77 42.49 -6.12
C SER A 496 68.10 42.00 -4.70
N GLU A 497 67.27 41.17 -4.09
CA GLU A 497 67.52 40.67 -2.72
C GLU A 497 68.87 39.97 -2.55
#